data_AF-A0A2V9P4W7-F1
#
_entry.id   AF-A0A2V9P4W7-F1
#
_cell.length_a   1.000
_cell.length_b   1.000
_cell.length_c   1.000
_cell.angle_alpha   90.00
_cell.angle_beta   90.00
_cell.angle_gamma   90.00
#
_symmetry.space_group_name_H-M   'P 1'
#
loop_
_entity.id
_entity.type
_entity.pdbx_description
1 polymer ?
#
loop_
_entity_poly.entity_id
_entity_poly.type
_entity_poly.pdbx_seq_one_letter_code
_entity_poly.pdbx_strand_id
1 'polypeptide(L)'
;MLCLPLGMAFSQAQDSFESLLVSAQQAQARGDFQSAAEFYKQAVALHPEIVELRANLGLMYYQTGRDDKAIETFREAIRLKPTLFVPNLFLGLDYLRLKHFKDAIPYLKKAAISNPADIQPQLGFCSHGTGTQPTCRHS
;
A
#
# COMPACT_ATOMS: atom_id res chain seq x y z
N MET A 1 47.42 -2.95 27.82
CA MET A 1 46.17 -2.65 28.58
C MET A 1 45.72 -1.27 28.12
N LEU A 2 44.55 -1.02 27.53
CA LEU A 2 43.29 -1.74 27.54
C LEU A 2 42.69 -1.87 26.12
N CYS A 3 41.88 -2.90 25.99
CA CYS A 3 41.11 -3.32 24.84
C CYS A 3 39.96 -2.35 24.56
N LEU A 4 39.82 -1.87 23.32
CA LEU A 4 38.52 -1.51 22.77
C LEU A 4 38.22 -2.55 21.68
N PRO A 5 37.07 -3.22 21.78
CA PRO A 5 36.23 -3.34 20.62
C PRO A 5 34.93 -2.60 20.89
N LEU A 6 34.63 -1.68 19.98
CA LEU A 6 33.29 -1.19 19.68
C LEU A 6 32.30 -2.36 19.78
N GLY A 7 31.56 -2.42 20.88
CA GLY A 7 30.34 -3.19 20.93
C GLY A 7 29.40 -2.59 19.92
N MET A 8 29.23 -3.28 18.78
CA MET A 8 28.23 -2.99 17.78
C MET A 8 26.84 -3.07 18.42
N ALA A 9 26.41 -1.97 19.04
CA ALA A 9 25.01 -1.67 19.29
C ALA A 9 24.42 -0.91 18.09
N PHE A 10 24.89 -1.23 16.88
CA PHE A 10 24.47 -0.62 15.64
C PHE A 10 23.61 -1.62 14.87
N SER A 11 22.40 -1.90 15.35
CA SER A 11 21.43 -2.59 14.49
C SER A 11 19.96 -2.39 14.82
N GLN A 12 19.58 -1.55 15.78
CA GLN A 12 18.15 -1.30 16.05
C GLN A 12 17.95 0.17 16.38
N ALA A 13 16.95 0.78 15.71
CA ALA A 13 16.45 2.15 15.92
C ALA A 13 16.95 3.26 14.99
N GLN A 14 17.06 3.00 13.68
CA GLN A 14 16.78 4.07 12.71
C GLN A 14 16.24 3.49 11.40
N ASP A 15 15.20 2.67 11.46
CA ASP A 15 14.36 2.48 10.28
C ASP A 15 13.56 3.79 10.13
N SER A 16 14.15 4.74 9.40
CA SER A 16 13.43 5.93 9.01
C SER A 16 12.17 5.51 8.27
N PHE A 17 11.10 6.28 8.41
CA PHE A 17 9.86 6.07 7.66
C PHE A 17 10.13 5.81 6.17
N GLU A 18 11.06 6.59 5.58
CA GLU A 18 11.52 6.41 4.20
C GLU A 18 12.16 5.04 3.94
N SER A 19 13.00 4.55 4.85
CA SER A 19 13.60 3.21 4.76
C SER A 19 12.54 2.10 4.76
N LEU A 20 11.50 2.24 5.59
CA LEU A 20 10.38 1.30 5.63
C LEU A 20 9.61 1.30 4.31
N LEU A 21 9.35 2.47 3.72
CA LEU A 21 8.67 2.56 2.43
C LEU A 21 9.48 1.94 1.30
N VAL A 22 10.78 2.22 1.24
CA VAL A 22 11.68 1.61 0.25
C VAL A 22 11.71 0.09 0.41
N SER A 23 11.81 -0.41 1.64
CA SER A 23 11.82 -1.84 1.92
C SER A 23 10.49 -2.50 1.55
N ALA A 24 9.36 -1.85 1.84
CA ALA A 24 8.03 -2.32 1.45
C ALA A 24 7.88 -2.42 -0.07
N GLN A 25 8.26 -1.37 -0.79
CA GLN A 25 8.19 -1.31 -2.26
C GLN A 25 9.11 -2.35 -2.91
N GLN A 26 10.32 -2.52 -2.40
CA GLN A 26 11.25 -3.53 -2.91
C GLN A 26 10.73 -4.95 -2.67
N ALA A 27 10.18 -5.23 -1.49
CA ALA A 27 9.56 -6.52 -1.19
C ALA A 27 8.36 -6.77 -2.12
N GLN A 28 7.49 -5.77 -2.30
CA GLN A 28 6.36 -5.84 -3.23
C GLN A 28 6.83 -6.09 -4.67
N ALA A 29 7.87 -5.40 -5.14
CA ALA A 29 8.41 -5.58 -6.49
C ALA A 29 9.00 -6.98 -6.71
N ARG A 30 9.51 -7.63 -5.66
CA ARG A 30 9.96 -9.03 -5.69
C ARG A 30 8.81 -10.04 -5.56
N GLY A 31 7.57 -9.59 -5.36
CA GLY A 31 6.42 -10.45 -5.08
C GLY A 31 6.40 -11.01 -3.64
N ASP A 32 7.30 -10.55 -2.77
CA ASP A 32 7.28 -10.89 -1.35
C ASP A 32 6.27 -10.02 -0.61
N PHE A 33 5.00 -10.30 -0.87
CA PHE A 33 3.87 -9.55 -0.30
C PHE A 33 3.73 -9.72 1.21
N GLN A 34 4.28 -10.80 1.79
CA GLN A 34 4.26 -11.00 3.24
C GLN A 34 5.21 -10.01 3.92
N SER A 35 6.47 -9.92 3.47
CA SER A 35 7.41 -8.94 4.02
C SER A 35 6.97 -7.51 3.73
N ALA A 36 6.44 -7.25 2.53
CA ALA A 36 5.89 -5.94 2.18
C ALA A 36 4.76 -5.51 3.14
N ALA A 37 3.87 -6.43 3.53
CA ALA A 37 2.82 -6.16 4.50
C ALA A 37 3.40 -5.74 5.86
N GLU A 38 4.45 -6.39 6.35
CA GLU A 38 5.07 -6.04 7.64
C GLU A 38 5.75 -4.66 7.59
N PHE A 39 6.42 -4.31 6.49
CA PHE A 39 6.98 -2.97 6.34
C PHE A 39 5.90 -1.89 6.21
N TYR A 40 4.85 -2.12 5.42
CA TYR A 40 3.72 -1.18 5.34
C TYR A 40 2.99 -1.02 6.66
N LYS A 41 2.84 -2.11 7.43
CA LYS A 41 2.23 -2.06 8.78
C LYS A 41 3.05 -1.19 9.73
N GLN A 42 4.38 -1.28 9.70
CA GLN A 42 5.25 -0.40 10.47
C GLN A 42 5.14 1.06 10.00
N ALA A 43 5.12 1.29 8.68
CA ALA A 43 4.96 2.63 8.11
C ALA A 43 3.60 3.27 8.51
N VAL A 44 2.51 2.50 8.52
CA VAL A 44 1.18 2.93 9.01
C VAL A 44 1.22 3.26 10.51
N ALA A 45 2.00 2.54 11.31
CA ALA A 45 2.12 2.81 12.74
C ALA A 45 2.88 4.12 13.02
N LEU A 46 3.86 4.48 12.19
CA LEU A 46 4.59 5.74 12.29
C LEU A 46 3.77 6.94 11.79
N HIS A 47 3.05 6.75 10.67
CA HIS A 47 2.28 7.81 10.00
C HIS A 47 0.84 7.35 9.72
N PRO A 48 -0.01 7.24 10.77
CA PRO A 48 -1.38 6.77 10.62
C PRO A 48 -2.29 7.71 9.81
N GLU A 49 -1.87 8.96 9.62
CA GLU A 49 -2.55 9.99 8.82
C GLU A 49 -2.44 9.77 7.30
N ILE A 50 -1.44 9.02 6.84
CA ILE A 50 -1.22 8.75 5.41
C ILE A 50 -2.06 7.53 5.02
N VAL A 51 -3.31 7.80 4.61
CA VAL A 51 -4.32 6.77 4.29
C VAL A 51 -3.88 5.84 3.16
N GLU A 52 -3.08 6.35 2.22
CA GLU A 52 -2.50 5.59 1.11
C GLU A 52 -1.63 4.41 1.59
N LEU A 53 -0.99 4.51 2.77
CA LEU A 53 -0.22 3.40 3.34
C LEU A 53 -1.12 2.26 3.83
N ARG A 54 -2.30 2.58 4.40
CA ARG A 54 -3.32 1.55 4.69
C ARG A 54 -3.82 0.91 3.41
N ALA A 55 -4.02 1.68 2.35
CA ALA A 55 -4.42 1.12 1.05
C ALA A 55 -3.37 0.13 0.53
N ASN A 56 -2.07 0.47 0.61
CA ASN A 56 -0.98 -0.43 0.23
C ASN A 56 -0.91 -1.68 1.12
N LEU A 57 -1.09 -1.53 2.44
CA LEU A 57 -1.17 -2.67 3.36
C LEU A 57 -2.33 -3.61 3.00
N GLY A 58 -3.52 -3.06 2.73
CA GLY A 58 -4.69 -3.83 2.29
C GLY A 58 -4.40 -4.57 0.97
N LEU A 59 -3.70 -3.94 0.03
CA LEU A 59 -3.27 -4.58 -1.21
C LEU A 59 -2.34 -5.77 -0.93
N MET A 60 -1.41 -5.67 0.03
CA MET A 60 -0.54 -6.80 0.38
C MET A 60 -1.33 -7.96 1.00
N TYR A 61 -2.35 -7.67 1.81
CA TYR A 61 -3.26 -8.70 2.30
C TYR A 61 -4.07 -9.36 1.17
N TYR A 62 -4.58 -8.56 0.23
CA TYR A 62 -5.30 -9.04 -0.96
C TYR A 62 -4.43 -10.01 -1.80
N GLN A 63 -3.17 -9.64 -2.04
CA GLN A 63 -2.22 -10.44 -2.82
C GLN A 63 -1.82 -11.74 -2.10
N THR A 64 -1.86 -11.75 -0.76
CA THR A 64 -1.56 -12.94 0.04
C THR A 64 -2.80 -13.81 0.33
N GLY A 65 -3.96 -13.49 -0.25
CA GLY A 65 -5.21 -14.21 -0.04
C GLY A 65 -5.76 -14.07 1.39
N ARG A 66 -5.31 -13.05 2.13
CA ARG A 66 -5.80 -12.74 3.49
C ARG A 66 -7.00 -11.80 3.39
N ASP A 67 -8.06 -12.29 2.76
CA ASP A 67 -9.24 -11.51 2.37
C ASP A 67 -9.89 -10.79 3.57
N ASP A 68 -10.00 -11.45 4.73
CA ASP A 68 -10.55 -10.83 5.95
C ASP A 68 -9.78 -9.57 6.38
N LYS A 69 -8.44 -9.66 6.38
CA LYS A 69 -7.56 -8.54 6.74
C LYS A 69 -7.59 -7.46 5.66
N ALA A 70 -7.64 -7.85 4.40
CA ALA A 70 -7.75 -6.92 3.28
C ALA A 70 -9.04 -6.09 3.39
N ILE A 71 -10.18 -6.76 3.59
CA ILE A 71 -11.50 -6.13 3.76
C ILE A 71 -11.51 -5.15 4.92
N GLU A 72 -11.00 -5.55 6.09
CA GLU A 72 -10.90 -4.68 7.26
C GLU A 72 -10.06 -3.44 6.96
N THR A 73 -8.85 -3.64 6.42
CA THR A 73 -7.91 -2.56 6.12
C THR A 73 -8.46 -1.59 5.07
N PHE A 74 -9.10 -2.10 4.01
CA PHE A 74 -9.72 -1.25 3.00
C PHE A 74 -10.93 -0.49 3.54
N ARG A 75 -11.75 -1.11 4.38
CA ARG A 75 -12.87 -0.41 5.05
C ARG A 75 -12.38 0.75 5.90
N GLU A 76 -11.28 0.57 6.65
CA GLU A 76 -10.67 1.67 7.39
C GLU A 76 -10.16 2.78 6.46
N ALA A 77 -9.46 2.43 5.38
CA ALA A 77 -8.97 3.41 4.41
C ALA A 77 -10.13 4.20 3.77
N ILE A 78 -11.23 3.54 3.40
CA ILE A 78 -12.45 4.17 2.87
C ILE A 78 -13.12 5.06 3.91
N ARG A 79 -13.14 4.65 5.19
CA ARG A 79 -13.71 5.48 6.26
C ARG A 79 -12.95 6.80 6.41
N LEU A 80 -11.63 6.78 6.23
CA LEU A 80 -10.77 7.96 6.33
C LEU A 80 -10.80 8.81 5.05
N LYS A 81 -10.74 8.18 3.87
CA LYS A 81 -10.77 8.87 2.57
C LYS A 81 -11.67 8.10 1.60
N PRO A 82 -12.99 8.38 1.59
CA PRO A 82 -13.99 7.60 0.85
C PRO A 82 -13.81 7.55 -0.67
N THR A 83 -13.06 8.50 -1.22
CA THR A 83 -12.82 8.67 -2.66
C THR A 83 -11.57 7.96 -3.16
N LEU A 84 -10.77 7.33 -2.27
CA LEU A 84 -9.57 6.61 -2.71
C LEU A 84 -9.94 5.47 -3.66
N PHE A 85 -9.26 5.43 -4.80
CA PHE A 85 -9.51 4.43 -5.82
C PHE A 85 -9.15 3.02 -5.36
N VAL A 86 -7.92 2.81 -4.86
CA VAL A 86 -7.38 1.48 -4.52
C VAL A 86 -8.27 0.75 -3.50
N PRO A 87 -8.63 1.32 -2.33
CA PRO A 87 -9.51 0.64 -1.38
C PRO A 87 -10.89 0.31 -1.94
N ASN A 88 -11.51 1.21 -2.71
CA ASN A 88 -12.84 0.94 -3.30
C ASN A 88 -12.76 -0.17 -4.36
N LEU A 89 -11.73 -0.17 -5.20
CA LEU A 89 -11.54 -1.22 -6.21
C LEU A 89 -11.32 -2.58 -5.53
N PHE A 90 -10.31 -2.68 -4.68
CA PHE A 90 -9.91 -3.96 -4.12
C PHE A 90 -10.88 -4.51 -3.09
N LEU A 91 -11.59 -3.67 -2.33
CA LEU A 91 -12.70 -4.14 -1.49
C LEU A 91 -13.85 -4.72 -2.33
N GLY A 92 -14.15 -4.09 -3.48
CA GLY A 92 -15.10 -4.64 -4.45
C GLY A 92 -14.65 -5.99 -4.99
N LEU A 93 -13.37 -6.12 -5.35
CA LEU A 93 -12.79 -7.37 -5.84
C LEU A 93 -12.76 -8.48 -4.77
N ASP A 94 -12.47 -8.14 -3.50
CA ASP A 94 -12.53 -9.07 -2.38
C ASP A 94 -13.94 -9.63 -2.21
N TYR A 95 -14.97 -8.77 -2.23
CA TYR A 95 -16.35 -9.24 -2.17
C TYR A 95 -16.72 -10.11 -3.37
N LEU A 96 -16.21 -9.83 -4.58
CA LEU A 96 -16.42 -10.72 -5.73
C LEU A 96 -15.75 -12.09 -5.53
N ARG A 97 -14.51 -12.11 -5.01
CA ARG A 97 -13.78 -13.34 -4.69
C ARG A 97 -14.56 -14.20 -3.69
N LEU A 98 -15.16 -13.56 -2.69
CA LEU A 98 -16.02 -14.20 -1.68
C LEU A 98 -17.47 -14.45 -2.17
N LYS A 99 -17.79 -14.15 -3.43
CA LYS A 99 -19.13 -14.30 -4.03
C LYS A 99 -20.23 -13.43 -3.36
N HIS A 100 -19.84 -12.39 -2.64
CA HIS A 100 -20.73 -11.40 -2.05
C HIS A 100 -21.05 -10.28 -3.06
N PHE A 101 -21.72 -10.65 -4.16
CA PHE A 101 -21.93 -9.75 -5.31
C PHE A 101 -22.66 -8.45 -4.96
N LYS A 102 -23.64 -8.52 -4.03
CA LYS A 102 -24.41 -7.34 -3.61
C LYS A 102 -23.53 -6.30 -2.91
N ASP A 103 -22.58 -6.76 -2.09
CA ASP A 103 -21.68 -5.90 -1.34
C ASP A 103 -20.57 -5.30 -2.22
N ALA A 104 -20.17 -6.00 -3.28
CA ALA A 104 -19.14 -5.52 -4.22
C ALA A 104 -19.58 -4.28 -5.03
N ILE A 105 -20.84 -4.27 -5.50
CA ILE A 105 -21.37 -3.27 -6.43
C ILE A 105 -21.13 -1.81 -5.99
N PRO A 106 -21.46 -1.38 -4.74
CA PRO A 106 -21.27 0.02 -4.35
C PRO A 106 -19.81 0.47 -4.41
N TYR A 107 -18.87 -0.41 -4.07
CA TYR A 107 -17.43 -0.07 -4.07
C TYR A 107 -16.86 -0.04 -5.49
N LEU A 108 -17.24 -1.00 -6.34
CA LEU A 108 -16.84 -1.01 -7.75
C LEU A 108 -17.40 0.21 -8.51
N LYS A 109 -18.64 0.62 -8.22
CA LYS A 109 -19.22 1.85 -8.79
C LYS A 109 -18.43 3.08 -8.38
N LYS A 110 -18.03 3.19 -7.11
CA LYS A 110 -17.18 4.30 -6.62
C LYS A 110 -15.81 4.31 -7.29
N ALA A 111 -15.20 3.14 -7.48
CA ALA A 111 -13.93 3.04 -8.19
C ALA A 111 -14.07 3.44 -9.67
N ALA A 112 -15.16 3.07 -10.35
CA ALA A 112 -15.38 3.37 -11.76
C ALA A 112 -15.60 4.86 -12.08
N ILE A 113 -16.10 5.63 -11.12
CA ILE A 113 -16.27 7.09 -11.25
C ILE A 113 -15.04 7.89 -10.80
N SER A 114 -14.00 7.23 -10.30
CA SER A 114 -12.77 7.91 -9.86
C SER A 114 -11.98 8.44 -11.06
N ASN A 115 -11.33 9.58 -10.87
CA ASN A 115 -10.60 10.26 -11.94
C ASN A 115 -9.36 9.45 -12.34
N PRO A 116 -9.11 9.16 -13.63
CA PRO A 116 -7.92 8.46 -14.11
C PRO A 116 -6.57 9.03 -13.63
N ALA A 117 -6.51 10.32 -13.31
CA ALA A 117 -5.32 10.94 -12.74
C ALA A 117 -5.02 10.48 -11.30
N ASP A 118 -6.04 10.09 -10.52
CA ASP A 118 -5.88 9.53 -9.16
C ASP A 118 -5.47 8.04 -9.19
N ILE A 119 -5.63 7.37 -10.35
CA ILE A 119 -5.37 5.93 -10.54
C ILE A 119 -3.87 5.65 -10.71
N GLN A 120 -3.14 6.51 -11.44
CA GLN A 120 -1.75 6.28 -11.82
C GLN A 120 -0.72 6.26 -10.66
N PRO A 121 -0.78 7.15 -9.65
CA PRO A 121 0.24 7.13 -8.60
C PRO A 121 0.05 6.02 -7.55
N GLN A 122 -1.14 5.40 -7.45
CA GLN A 122 -1.48 4.52 -6.32
C GLN A 122 -1.34 3.02 -6.60
N LEU A 123 -1.32 2.60 -7.88
CA LEU A 123 -1.24 1.18 -8.23
C LEU A 123 0.18 0.66 -8.44
N GLY A 124 1.21 1.49 -8.22
CA GLY A 124 2.61 1.08 -8.43
C GLY A 124 2.95 0.72 -9.88
N PHE A 125 2.04 0.95 -10.83
CA PHE A 125 2.36 0.90 -12.26
C PHE A 125 3.04 2.22 -12.63
N CYS A 126 4.34 2.31 -12.33
CA CYS A 126 5.21 3.12 -13.18
C CYS A 126 5.10 2.54 -14.58
N SER A 127 4.30 3.15 -15.45
CA SER A 127 4.41 2.86 -16.87
C SER A 127 5.80 3.33 -17.30
N HIS A 128 6.77 2.42 -17.36
CA HIS A 128 7.80 2.51 -18.37
C HIS A 128 7.14 2.21 -19.72
N GLY A 129 6.24 3.11 -20.12
CA GLY A 129 5.76 3.24 -21.48
C GLY A 129 6.86 3.92 -22.26
N THR A 130 7.52 3.13 -23.07
CA THR A 130 8.47 3.54 -24.10
C THR A 130 8.05 4.85 -24.79
N GLY A 131 8.91 5.87 -24.71
CA GLY A 131 8.88 7.01 -25.63
C GLY A 131 7.85 8.10 -25.33
N THR A 132 7.99 8.81 -24.22
CA THR A 132 7.99 10.29 -24.09
C THR A 132 8.03 10.64 -22.60
N GLN A 133 8.86 11.62 -22.23
CA GLN A 133 9.33 11.88 -20.87
C GLN A 133 8.22 12.11 -19.83
N PRO A 134 8.39 11.67 -18.56
CA PRO A 134 7.52 12.07 -17.46
C PRO A 134 7.95 13.48 -17.03
N THR A 135 7.21 14.50 -17.47
CA THR A 135 7.39 15.85 -16.93
C THR A 135 6.39 16.05 -15.80
N CYS A 136 6.83 15.79 -14.57
CA CYS A 136 6.19 16.38 -13.40
C CYS A 136 6.47 17.88 -13.44
N ARG A 137 5.54 18.68 -13.97
CA ARG A 137 5.62 20.13 -13.89
C ARG A 137 4.72 20.61 -12.74
N HIS A 138 5.36 21.04 -11.65
CA HIS A 138 4.73 21.91 -10.68
C HIS A 138 4.44 23.25 -11.35
N SER A 139 3.21 23.74 -11.20
CA SER A 139 2.90 25.17 -11.39
C SER A 139 2.81 25.81 -10.02
#